data_AF-A0A9D6SSZ6-F1
#
_entry.id   AF-A0A9D6SSZ6-F1
#
_cell.length_a   1.000
_cell.length_b   1.000
_cell.length_c   1.000
_cell.angle_alpha   90.00
_cell.angle_beta   90.00
_cell.angle_gamma   90.00
#
_symmetry.space_group_name_H-M   'P 1'
#
loop_
_entity.id
_entity.type
_entity.pdbx_description
1 polymer ?
#
loop_
_entity_poly.entity_id
_entity_poly.type
_entity_poly.pdbx_seq_one_letter_code
_entity_poly.pdbx_strand_id
1 'polypeptide(L)'
;MEDAESFINRFESQLESAVKFHVGRHPAVQSDFRFRWSVIKRIDLNACRTYAASRLPVDEAERATFAFIDFKLQIIALLLFDWDYFNEHILSLSPRDSASVPAGSQEYQRFLLYSYHHAEASKVRVVVERLMNVIYFIEKRQMLEGVESKKSAFERFLAEYPLWSFMAPVLTLTKELDDRFRTPEVHKGSMMRKRIFGEGQDQWSLTGVSTKLIEVLNIVIPGLQQVFRQASANNGLQPTAGSGG
;
A
#
# COMPACT_ATOMS: atom_id res chain seq x y z
N MET A 1 -16.89 -17.42 19.89
CA MET A 1 -16.04 -16.48 19.13
C MET A 1 -15.89 -17.10 17.76
N GLU A 2 -16.14 -16.36 16.69
CA GLU A 2 -15.89 -16.88 15.33
C GLU A 2 -14.38 -17.07 15.15
N ASP A 3 -13.96 -18.19 14.56
CA ASP A 3 -12.54 -18.41 14.27
C ASP A 3 -12.06 -17.49 13.12
N ALA A 4 -10.78 -17.14 13.12
CA ALA A 4 -10.20 -16.21 12.15
C ALA A 4 -10.33 -16.68 10.69
N GLU A 5 -10.41 -17.99 10.43
CA GLU A 5 -10.51 -18.54 9.08
C GLU A 5 -11.92 -18.35 8.51
N SER A 6 -12.96 -18.66 9.30
CA SER A 6 -14.35 -18.35 8.98
C SER A 6 -14.53 -16.86 8.68
N PHE A 7 -13.92 -16.00 9.52
CA PHE A 7 -13.97 -14.56 9.32
C PHE A 7 -13.34 -14.13 8.00
N ILE A 8 -12.12 -14.60 7.69
CA ILE A 8 -11.41 -14.29 6.43
C ILE A 8 -12.24 -14.74 5.23
N ASN A 9 -12.77 -15.96 5.25
CA ASN A 9 -13.54 -16.50 4.14
C ASN A 9 -14.82 -15.71 3.88
N ARG A 10 -15.53 -15.30 4.95
CA ARG A 10 -16.70 -14.43 4.82
C ARG A 10 -16.31 -13.05 4.30
N PHE A 11 -15.22 -12.47 4.81
CA PHE A 11 -14.70 -11.18 4.39
C PHE A 11 -14.38 -11.16 2.88
N GLU A 12 -13.60 -12.13 2.40
CA GLU A 12 -13.25 -12.24 0.97
C GLU A 12 -14.49 -12.40 0.08
N SER A 13 -15.44 -13.23 0.51
CA SER A 13 -16.69 -13.47 -0.23
C SER A 13 -17.56 -12.21 -0.32
N GLN A 14 -17.73 -11.50 0.79
CA GLN A 14 -18.47 -10.24 0.84
C GLN A 14 -17.78 -9.16 0.01
N LEU A 15 -16.46 -9.07 0.09
CA LEU A 15 -15.67 -8.12 -0.69
C LEU A 15 -15.81 -8.40 -2.19
N GLU A 16 -15.68 -9.65 -2.62
CA GLU A 16 -15.84 -10.02 -4.03
C GLU A 16 -17.25 -9.70 -4.55
N SER A 17 -18.27 -9.92 -3.72
CA SER A 17 -19.66 -9.58 -4.05
C SER A 17 -19.86 -8.07 -4.19
N ALA A 18 -19.35 -7.28 -3.25
CA ALA A 18 -19.42 -5.81 -3.28
C ALA A 18 -18.69 -5.23 -4.52
N VAL A 19 -17.52 -5.78 -4.83
CA VAL A 19 -16.74 -5.39 -6.01
C VAL A 19 -17.48 -5.73 -7.30
N LYS A 20 -18.01 -6.96 -7.46
CA LYS A 20 -18.79 -7.35 -8.65
C LYS A 20 -20.00 -6.43 -8.86
N PHE A 21 -20.70 -6.10 -7.78
CA PHE A 21 -21.83 -5.18 -7.83
C PHE A 21 -21.43 -3.78 -8.31
N HIS A 22 -20.29 -3.26 -7.85
CA HIS A 22 -19.82 -1.93 -8.25
C HIS A 22 -19.35 -1.88 -9.71
N VAL A 23 -18.58 -2.89 -10.15
CA VAL A 23 -18.03 -2.99 -11.53
C VAL A 23 -19.12 -3.23 -12.58
N GLY A 24 -20.15 -3.99 -12.24
CA GLY A 24 -21.27 -4.29 -13.13
C GLY A 24 -22.05 -3.03 -13.56
N ARG A 25 -21.91 -1.92 -12.82
CA ARG A 25 -22.62 -0.66 -13.09
C ARG A 25 -21.87 0.33 -13.99
N HIS A 26 -20.56 0.16 -14.19
CA HIS A 26 -19.73 1.15 -14.89
C HIS A 26 -18.79 0.51 -15.94
N PRO A 27 -19.30 0.18 -17.15
CA PRO A 27 -18.54 -0.50 -18.21
C PRO A 27 -17.25 0.21 -18.65
N ALA A 28 -17.26 1.55 -18.69
CA ALA A 28 -16.14 2.36 -19.18
C ALA A 28 -14.89 2.30 -18.29
N VAL A 29 -15.01 1.91 -17.02
CA VAL A 29 -13.89 1.86 -16.05
C VAL A 29 -13.45 0.40 -15.78
N GLN A 30 -14.03 -0.58 -16.49
CA GLN A 30 -13.84 -1.99 -16.15
C GLN A 30 -12.41 -2.50 -16.33
N SER A 31 -11.65 -2.02 -17.31
CA SER A 31 -10.29 -2.52 -17.56
C SER A 31 -9.30 -2.10 -16.46
N ASP A 32 -9.23 -0.81 -16.14
CA ASP A 32 -8.39 -0.27 -15.06
C ASP A 32 -8.82 -0.83 -13.70
N PHE A 33 -10.14 -0.87 -13.45
CA PHE A 33 -10.66 -1.48 -12.23
C PHE A 33 -10.23 -2.95 -12.11
N ARG A 34 -10.42 -3.77 -13.16
CA ARG A 34 -10.03 -5.19 -13.15
C ARG A 34 -8.53 -5.35 -12.90
N PHE A 35 -7.71 -4.49 -13.48
CA PHE A 35 -6.27 -4.49 -13.25
C PHE A 35 -5.94 -4.21 -11.77
N ARG A 36 -6.48 -3.14 -11.17
CA ARG A 36 -6.28 -2.83 -9.74
C ARG A 36 -6.82 -3.92 -8.82
N TRP A 37 -7.99 -4.45 -9.13
CA TRP A 37 -8.59 -5.56 -8.39
C TRP A 37 -7.73 -6.83 -8.44
N SER A 38 -7.13 -7.14 -9.59
CA SER A 38 -6.22 -8.28 -9.72
C SER A 38 -5.02 -8.17 -8.79
N VAL A 39 -4.52 -6.95 -8.54
CA VAL A 39 -3.43 -6.70 -7.59
C VAL A 39 -3.89 -7.03 -6.17
N ILE A 40 -5.06 -6.54 -5.77
CA ILE A 40 -5.64 -6.77 -4.43
C ILE A 40 -5.95 -8.25 -4.17
N LYS A 41 -6.49 -8.97 -5.15
CA LYS A 41 -6.83 -10.39 -5.01
C LYS A 41 -5.62 -11.27 -4.70
N ARG A 42 -4.42 -10.86 -5.09
CA ARG A 42 -3.19 -11.62 -4.80
C ARG A 42 -2.76 -11.54 -3.34
N ILE A 43 -3.32 -10.61 -2.55
CA ILE A 43 -3.10 -10.58 -1.10
C ILE A 43 -3.89 -11.72 -0.47
N ASP A 44 -3.19 -12.81 -0.15
CA ASP A 44 -3.76 -14.04 0.43
C ASP A 44 -3.73 -13.96 1.96
N LEU A 45 -4.88 -13.61 2.55
CA LEU A 45 -5.02 -13.49 4.00
C LEU A 45 -4.89 -14.82 4.75
N ASN A 46 -5.23 -15.94 4.10
CA ASN A 46 -5.05 -17.27 4.70
C ASN A 46 -3.57 -17.62 4.79
N ALA A 47 -2.80 -17.36 3.73
CA ALA A 47 -1.35 -17.52 3.76
C ALA A 47 -0.70 -16.61 4.82
N CYS A 48 -1.15 -15.35 4.95
CA CYS A 48 -0.70 -14.45 6.01
C CYS A 48 -0.97 -15.04 7.41
N ARG A 49 -2.19 -15.53 7.65
CA ARG A 49 -2.59 -16.14 8.93
C ARG A 49 -1.73 -17.35 9.26
N THR A 50 -1.56 -18.27 8.31
CA THR A 50 -0.73 -19.47 8.49
C THR A 50 0.71 -19.08 8.82
N TYR A 51 1.27 -18.09 8.11
CA TYR A 51 2.61 -17.58 8.41
C TYR A 51 2.70 -17.01 9.82
N ALA A 52 1.79 -16.12 10.21
CA ALA A 52 1.77 -15.50 11.53
C ALA A 52 1.65 -16.55 12.64
N ALA A 53 0.74 -17.53 12.49
CA ALA A 53 0.54 -18.63 13.44
C ALA A 53 1.78 -19.53 13.59
N SER A 54 2.65 -19.59 12.57
CA SER A 54 3.90 -20.34 12.65
C SER A 54 5.03 -19.63 13.39
N ARG A 55 4.92 -18.31 13.61
CA ARG A 55 5.99 -17.48 14.20
C ARG A 55 5.63 -16.91 15.56
N LEU A 56 4.34 -16.75 15.81
CA LEU A 56 3.80 -16.03 16.96
C LEU A 56 2.89 -16.92 17.81
N PRO A 57 2.76 -16.64 19.12
CA PRO A 57 1.67 -17.17 19.93
C PRO A 57 0.30 -16.85 19.32
N VAL A 58 -0.73 -17.63 19.66
CA VAL A 58 -2.08 -17.54 19.07
C VAL A 58 -2.61 -16.10 19.07
N ASP A 59 -2.62 -15.42 20.21
CA ASP A 59 -3.17 -14.06 20.34
C ASP A 59 -2.41 -13.02 19.47
N GLU A 60 -1.08 -13.16 19.39
CA GLU A 60 -0.23 -12.29 18.58
C GLU A 60 -0.38 -12.59 17.08
N ALA A 61 -0.56 -13.87 16.72
CA ALA A 61 -0.83 -14.30 15.36
C ALA A 61 -2.17 -13.78 14.85
N GLU A 62 -3.21 -13.80 15.69
CA GLU A 62 -4.49 -13.18 15.38
C GLU A 62 -4.36 -11.67 15.17
N ARG A 63 -3.65 -10.98 16.06
CA ARG A 63 -3.37 -9.54 15.91
C ARG A 63 -2.65 -9.23 14.59
N ALA A 64 -1.63 -10.01 14.22
CA ALA A 64 -0.92 -9.85 12.96
C ALA A 64 -1.83 -10.12 11.75
N THR A 65 -2.72 -11.12 11.86
CA THR A 65 -3.72 -11.43 10.83
C THR A 65 -4.67 -10.26 10.62
N PHE A 66 -5.21 -9.68 11.69
CA PHE A 66 -6.06 -8.48 11.59
C PHE A 66 -5.33 -7.27 11.00
N ALA A 67 -4.04 -7.11 11.28
CA ALA A 67 -3.23 -6.06 10.66
C ALA A 67 -3.10 -6.25 9.14
N PHE A 68 -3.01 -7.50 8.63
CA PHE A 68 -3.04 -7.76 7.19
C PHE A 68 -4.42 -7.52 6.56
N ILE A 69 -5.50 -7.83 7.28
CA ILE A 69 -6.87 -7.53 6.84
C ILE A 69 -7.04 -6.02 6.69
N ASP A 70 -6.62 -5.25 7.69
CA ASP A 70 -6.64 -3.80 7.63
C ASP A 70 -5.76 -3.26 6.50
N PHE A 71 -4.53 -3.76 6.33
CA PHE A 71 -3.69 -3.40 5.19
C PHE A 71 -4.40 -3.62 3.84
N LYS A 72 -5.05 -4.78 3.66
CA LYS A 72 -5.83 -5.08 2.44
C LYS A 72 -6.99 -4.12 2.26
N LEU A 73 -7.72 -3.80 3.33
CA LEU A 73 -8.80 -2.80 3.33
C LEU A 73 -8.32 -1.41 2.92
N GLN A 74 -7.17 -0.96 3.43
CA GLN A 74 -6.61 0.34 3.06
C GLN A 74 -6.21 0.39 1.59
N ILE A 75 -5.65 -0.70 1.03
CA ILE A 75 -5.38 -0.79 -0.41
C ILE A 75 -6.67 -0.75 -1.22
N ILE A 76 -7.72 -1.44 -0.78
CA ILE A 76 -9.03 -1.42 -1.44
C ILE A 76 -9.59 0.00 -1.49
N ALA A 77 -9.59 0.69 -0.34
CA ALA A 77 -10.05 2.07 -0.24
C ALA A 77 -9.27 2.98 -1.19
N LEU A 78 -7.94 2.85 -1.21
CA LEU A 78 -7.06 3.69 -2.01
C LEU A 78 -7.13 3.40 -3.52
N LEU A 79 -7.19 2.14 -3.92
CA LEU A 79 -7.11 1.77 -5.34
C LEU A 79 -8.47 1.71 -6.03
N LEU A 80 -9.55 1.38 -5.31
CA LEU A 80 -10.87 1.12 -5.91
C LEU A 80 -11.93 2.17 -5.57
N PHE A 81 -11.85 2.81 -4.41
CA PHE A 81 -12.89 3.70 -3.90
C PHE A 81 -12.43 5.15 -3.70
N ASP A 82 -11.20 5.48 -4.10
CA ASP A 82 -10.71 6.84 -3.94
C ASP A 82 -11.42 7.77 -4.95
N TRP A 83 -12.42 8.49 -4.45
CA TRP A 83 -13.15 9.56 -5.17
C TRP A 83 -12.21 10.61 -5.75
N ASP A 84 -11.01 10.70 -5.20
CA ASP A 84 -10.02 11.63 -5.68
C ASP A 84 -9.49 11.27 -7.08
N TYR A 85 -9.56 9.99 -7.51
CA TYR A 85 -9.34 9.59 -8.92
C TYR A 85 -10.40 10.17 -9.85
N PHE A 86 -11.65 10.25 -9.39
CA PHE A 86 -12.73 10.90 -10.13
C PHE A 86 -12.49 12.41 -10.22
N ASN A 87 -11.97 13.02 -9.15
CA ASN A 87 -11.56 14.44 -9.15
C ASN A 87 -10.37 14.69 -10.08
N GLU A 88 -9.34 13.83 -10.10
CA GLU A 88 -8.24 13.93 -11.08
C GLU A 88 -8.76 13.81 -12.51
N HIS A 89 -9.65 12.86 -12.76
CA HIS A 89 -10.24 12.70 -14.09
C HIS A 89 -11.01 13.97 -14.50
N ILE A 90 -11.85 14.52 -13.63
CA ILE A 90 -12.56 15.79 -13.87
C ILE A 90 -11.59 16.97 -14.08
N LEU A 91 -10.52 17.06 -13.28
CA LEU A 91 -9.51 18.11 -13.40
C LEU A 91 -8.63 17.94 -14.64
N SER A 92 -8.41 16.71 -15.11
CA SER A 92 -7.66 16.39 -16.32
C SER A 92 -8.46 16.60 -17.61
N LEU A 93 -9.79 16.50 -17.53
CA LEU A 93 -10.73 16.77 -18.61
C LEU A 93 -11.00 18.28 -18.80
N SER A 94 -10.57 19.14 -17.86
CA SER A 94 -10.59 20.59 -18.08
C SER A 94 -9.59 20.96 -19.19
N PRO A 95 -10.00 21.69 -20.24
CA PRO A 95 -9.14 21.99 -21.38
C PRO A 95 -7.94 22.81 -20.92
N ARG A 96 -6.77 22.16 -20.86
CA ARG A 96 -5.50 22.78 -20.47
C ARG A 96 -5.02 23.85 -21.47
N ASP A 97 -5.54 23.80 -22.70
CA ASP A 97 -5.04 24.59 -23.84
C ASP A 97 -6.09 25.54 -24.46
N SER A 98 -7.26 25.71 -23.85
CA SER A 98 -8.17 26.75 -24.35
C SER A 98 -7.63 28.12 -23.96
N ALA A 99 -7.21 28.90 -24.95
CA ALA A 99 -6.79 30.31 -24.85
C ALA A 99 -7.80 31.25 -24.15
N SER A 100 -8.95 30.72 -23.72
CA SER A 100 -10.04 31.38 -22.99
C SER A 100 -10.04 31.12 -21.47
N VAL A 101 -9.15 30.29 -20.95
CA VAL A 101 -9.05 29.98 -19.50
C VAL A 101 -8.14 31.03 -18.85
N PRO A 102 -8.65 31.91 -17.95
CA PRO A 102 -7.83 32.94 -17.30
C PRO A 102 -6.61 32.31 -16.62
N ALA A 103 -5.44 32.94 -16.69
CA ALA A 103 -4.20 32.42 -16.08
C ALA A 103 -4.45 31.92 -14.64
N GLY A 104 -5.12 32.73 -13.81
CA GLY A 104 -5.48 32.39 -12.41
C GLY A 104 -6.25 31.08 -12.22
N SER A 105 -6.97 30.60 -13.24
CA SER A 105 -7.66 29.30 -13.19
C SER A 105 -6.75 28.12 -13.54
N GLN A 106 -5.66 28.32 -14.30
CA GLN A 106 -4.63 27.30 -14.51
C GLN A 106 -3.77 27.09 -13.27
N GLU A 107 -3.38 28.16 -12.56
CA GLU A 107 -2.66 28.01 -11.30
C GLU A 107 -3.52 27.32 -10.24
N TYR A 108 -4.81 27.67 -10.15
CA TYR A 108 -5.77 27.04 -9.24
C TYR A 108 -5.98 25.55 -9.54
N GLN A 109 -6.22 25.16 -10.80
CA GLN A 109 -6.37 23.75 -11.18
C GLN A 109 -5.15 22.92 -10.82
N ARG A 110 -3.96 23.47 -11.05
CA ARG A 110 -2.72 22.80 -10.71
C ARG A 110 -2.48 22.74 -9.19
N PHE A 111 -2.89 23.76 -8.42
CA PHE A 111 -2.88 23.71 -6.96
C PHE A 111 -3.80 22.61 -6.41
N LEU A 112 -5.00 22.45 -6.98
CA LEU A 112 -5.90 21.35 -6.64
C LEU A 112 -5.27 19.99 -6.95
N LEU A 113 -4.61 19.85 -8.11
CA LEU A 113 -3.90 18.64 -8.49
C LEU A 113 -2.76 18.28 -7.52
N TYR A 114 -1.96 19.25 -7.06
CA TYR A 114 -0.95 18.97 -6.02
C TYR A 114 -1.55 18.60 -4.67
N SER A 115 -2.61 19.31 -4.26
CA SER A 115 -3.31 19.00 -3.02
C SER A 115 -3.84 17.56 -3.04
N TYR A 116 -4.34 17.15 -4.20
CA TYR A 116 -4.73 15.76 -4.45
C TYR A 116 -3.55 14.80 -4.29
N HIS A 117 -2.47 14.97 -5.04
CA HIS A 117 -1.32 14.05 -4.95
C HIS A 117 -0.68 14.04 -3.55
N HIS A 118 -0.74 15.15 -2.81
CA HIS A 118 -0.30 15.20 -1.42
C HIS A 118 -1.19 14.34 -0.50
N ALA A 119 -2.51 14.41 -0.68
CA ALA A 119 -3.45 13.55 0.05
C ALA A 119 -3.23 12.08 -0.30
N GLU A 120 -3.11 11.75 -1.59
CA GLU A 120 -2.84 10.40 -2.08
C GLU A 120 -1.51 9.85 -1.53
N ALA A 121 -0.44 10.64 -1.59
CA ALA A 121 0.86 10.29 -1.00
C ALA A 121 0.77 10.01 0.49
N SER A 122 -0.05 10.78 1.22
CA SER A 122 -0.27 10.56 2.65
C SER A 122 -0.99 9.24 2.93
N LYS A 123 -2.02 8.89 2.14
CA LYS A 123 -2.70 7.59 2.22
C LYS A 123 -1.73 6.44 1.91
N VAL A 124 -0.90 6.57 0.87
CA VAL A 124 0.13 5.58 0.51
C VAL A 124 1.13 5.37 1.64
N ARG A 125 1.61 6.45 2.28
CA ARG A 125 2.52 6.34 3.44
C ARG A 125 1.90 5.49 4.55
N VAL A 126 0.63 5.72 4.89
CA VAL A 126 -0.07 4.94 5.93
C VAL A 126 -0.14 3.46 5.55
N VAL A 127 -0.51 3.14 4.31
CA VAL A 127 -0.58 1.75 3.80
C VAL A 127 0.78 1.05 3.95
N VAL A 128 1.84 1.72 3.50
CA VAL A 128 3.21 1.20 3.55
C VAL A 128 3.68 1.01 4.99
N GLU A 129 3.47 2.01 5.85
CA GLU A 129 3.87 1.91 7.25
C GLU A 129 3.17 0.75 7.96
N ARG A 130 1.89 0.52 7.68
CA ARG A 130 1.15 -0.63 8.24
C ARG A 130 1.75 -1.96 7.80
N LEU A 131 2.12 -2.08 6.52
CA LEU A 131 2.80 -3.28 6.02
C LEU A 131 4.17 -3.50 6.68
N MET A 132 4.96 -2.44 6.81
CA MET A 132 6.24 -2.50 7.52
C MET A 132 6.05 -2.92 8.97
N ASN A 133 5.08 -2.31 9.67
CA ASN A 133 4.78 -2.61 11.07
C ASN A 133 4.42 -4.08 11.27
N VAL A 134 3.52 -4.64 10.45
CA VAL A 134 3.08 -6.03 10.63
C VAL A 134 4.22 -7.01 10.34
N ILE A 135 5.02 -6.80 9.30
CA ILE A 135 6.17 -7.66 8.98
C ILE A 135 7.21 -7.59 10.09
N TYR A 136 7.56 -6.37 10.53
CA TYR A 136 8.51 -6.17 11.59
C TYR A 136 8.03 -6.80 12.90
N PHE A 137 6.73 -6.67 13.22
CA PHE A 137 6.12 -7.29 14.40
C PHE A 137 6.19 -8.82 14.35
N ILE A 138 5.93 -9.44 13.20
CA ILE A 138 6.00 -10.91 13.08
C ILE A 138 7.41 -11.44 13.37
N GLU A 139 8.45 -10.74 12.90
CA GLU A 139 9.83 -11.22 13.06
C GLU A 139 10.50 -10.78 14.38
N LYS A 140 10.16 -9.60 14.90
CA LYS A 140 10.82 -9.00 16.08
C LYS A 140 9.93 -8.96 17.32
N ARG A 141 8.62 -9.25 17.21
CA ARG A 141 7.60 -9.11 18.26
C ARG A 141 7.54 -7.70 18.87
N GLN A 142 7.89 -6.70 18.07
CA GLN A 142 7.92 -5.28 18.46
C GLN A 142 7.21 -4.46 17.38
N MET A 143 6.58 -3.35 17.77
CA MET A 143 6.00 -2.41 16.82
C MET A 143 7.01 -1.30 16.48
N LEU A 144 7.06 -0.87 15.21
CA LEU A 144 7.92 0.26 14.82
C LEU A 144 7.39 1.61 15.34
N GLU A 145 6.15 1.68 15.81
CA GLU A 145 5.50 2.91 16.28
C GLU A 145 6.23 3.59 17.46
N GLY A 146 7.02 2.83 18.23
CA GLY A 146 7.86 3.37 19.31
C GLY A 146 9.28 3.76 18.90
N VAL A 147 9.64 3.70 17.61
CA VAL A 147 11.01 3.94 17.14
C VAL A 147 11.13 5.30 16.47
N GLU A 148 12.16 6.06 16.86
CA GLU A 148 12.40 7.45 16.42
C GLU A 148 12.47 7.62 14.89
N SER A 149 13.03 6.63 14.18
CA SER A 149 12.97 6.54 12.71
C SER A 149 12.51 5.16 12.25
N LYS A 150 11.21 5.02 11.99
CA LYS A 150 10.60 3.78 11.46
C LYS A 150 11.30 3.28 10.19
N LYS A 151 11.65 4.18 9.26
CA LYS A 151 12.31 3.83 8.00
C LYS A 151 13.70 3.28 8.22
N SER A 152 14.53 3.97 9.01
CA SER A 152 15.90 3.52 9.30
C SER A 152 15.91 2.24 10.13
N ALA A 153 14.94 2.05 11.03
CA ALA A 153 14.77 0.79 11.74
C ALA A 153 14.40 -0.35 10.78
N PHE A 154 13.50 -0.11 9.84
CA PHE A 154 13.11 -1.11 8.86
C PHE A 154 14.22 -1.40 7.84
N GLU A 155 15.00 -0.40 7.42
CA GLU A 155 16.21 -0.60 6.60
C GLU A 155 17.21 -1.56 7.26
N ARG A 156 17.50 -1.36 8.55
CA ARG A 156 18.35 -2.27 9.33
C ARG A 156 17.74 -3.66 9.42
N PHE A 157 16.43 -3.74 9.65
CA PHE A 157 15.70 -5.01 9.63
C PHE A 157 15.85 -5.76 8.30
N LEU A 158 15.77 -5.08 7.15
CA LEU A 158 15.97 -5.74 5.85
C LEU A 158 17.40 -6.26 5.64
N ALA A 159 18.39 -5.59 6.22
CA ALA A 159 19.77 -6.08 6.22
C ALA A 159 19.95 -7.32 7.12
N GLU A 160 19.27 -7.36 8.26
CA GLU A 160 19.30 -8.48 9.20
C GLU A 160 18.48 -9.70 8.74
N TYR A 161 17.42 -9.48 7.95
CA TYR A 161 16.51 -10.54 7.48
C TYR A 161 16.43 -10.56 5.95
N PRO A 162 17.42 -11.17 5.25
CA PRO A 162 17.49 -11.18 3.79
C PRO A 162 16.26 -11.75 3.08
N LEU A 163 15.51 -12.62 3.77
CA LEU A 163 14.24 -13.16 3.29
C LEU A 163 13.23 -12.06 2.92
N TRP A 164 13.30 -10.91 3.58
CA TRP A 164 12.41 -9.76 3.36
C TRP A 164 12.99 -8.71 2.40
N SER A 165 14.15 -8.94 1.79
CA SER A 165 14.84 -7.97 0.92
C SER A 165 14.00 -7.43 -0.24
N PHE A 166 13.02 -8.20 -0.73
CA PHE A 166 12.05 -7.75 -1.74
C PHE A 166 11.17 -6.57 -1.30
N MET A 167 11.19 -6.22 -0.01
CA MET A 167 10.52 -5.04 0.55
C MET A 167 11.29 -3.73 0.29
N ALA A 168 12.54 -3.77 -0.19
CA ALA A 168 13.31 -2.56 -0.46
C ALA A 168 12.59 -1.50 -1.34
N PRO A 169 11.81 -1.86 -2.39
CA PRO A 169 11.05 -0.89 -3.18
C PRO A 169 10.03 -0.08 -2.37
N VAL A 170 9.53 -0.63 -1.25
CA VAL A 170 8.61 0.06 -0.34
C VAL A 170 9.31 1.26 0.31
N LEU A 171 10.56 1.08 0.75
CA LEU A 171 11.36 2.16 1.33
C LEU A 171 11.67 3.23 0.27
N THR A 172 12.07 2.81 -0.93
CA THR A 172 12.29 3.72 -2.06
C THR A 172 11.07 4.58 -2.34
N LEU A 173 9.87 3.97 -2.43
CA LEU A 173 8.63 4.71 -2.63
C LEU A 173 8.40 5.74 -1.52
N THR A 174 8.53 5.35 -0.25
CA THR A 174 8.31 6.31 0.84
C THR A 174 9.31 7.46 0.84
N LYS A 175 10.56 7.22 0.44
CA LYS A 175 11.57 8.27 0.31
C LYS A 175 11.22 9.22 -0.83
N GLU A 176 10.84 8.68 -2.00
CA GLU A 176 10.38 9.50 -3.12
C GLU A 176 9.18 10.36 -2.76
N LEU A 177 8.21 9.82 -2.01
CA LEU A 177 7.04 10.57 -1.57
C LEU A 177 7.43 11.67 -0.56
N ASP A 178 8.35 11.40 0.36
CA ASP A 178 8.85 12.40 1.30
C ASP A 178 9.61 13.53 0.61
N ASP A 179 10.52 13.21 -0.30
CA ASP A 179 11.35 14.22 -0.98
C ASP A 179 10.49 15.16 -1.84
N ARG A 180 9.37 14.66 -2.40
CA ARG A 180 8.53 15.38 -3.35
C ARG A 180 7.35 16.10 -2.72
N PHE A 181 6.68 15.48 -1.75
CA PHE A 181 5.41 15.97 -1.18
C PHE A 181 5.56 16.55 0.23
N ARG A 182 6.76 16.63 0.80
CA ARG A 182 6.95 17.33 2.08
C ARG A 182 6.83 18.84 1.88
N THR A 183 6.36 19.54 2.91
CA THR A 183 6.07 20.97 2.84
C THR A 183 7.29 21.77 2.37
N PRO A 184 7.08 22.78 1.50
CA PRO A 184 8.16 23.52 0.84
C PRO A 184 9.09 24.25 1.83
N GLU A 185 8.59 24.56 3.02
CA GLU A 185 9.33 25.17 4.14
C GLU A 185 10.49 24.30 4.61
N VAL A 186 10.34 22.98 4.54
CA VAL A 186 11.27 22.02 5.17
C VAL A 186 12.18 21.33 4.14
N HIS A 187 11.77 21.24 2.86
CA HIS A 187 12.52 20.46 1.86
C HIS A 187 12.78 21.20 0.55
N LYS A 188 14.07 21.27 0.18
CA LYS A 188 14.55 21.86 -1.09
C LYS A 188 14.04 21.10 -2.33
N GLY A 189 13.71 19.82 -2.19
CA GLY A 189 13.22 18.95 -3.26
C GLY A 189 11.70 19.02 -3.53
N SER A 190 10.93 19.70 -2.67
CA SER A 190 9.47 19.75 -2.73
C SER A 190 8.99 20.28 -4.09
N MET A 191 8.02 19.60 -4.70
CA MET A 191 7.44 20.03 -5.98
C MET A 191 6.78 21.41 -5.85
N MET A 192 6.14 21.67 -4.72
CA MET A 192 5.51 22.96 -4.45
C MET A 192 6.55 24.08 -4.34
N ARG A 193 7.73 23.79 -3.76
CA ARG A 193 8.84 24.75 -3.66
C ARG A 193 9.43 25.07 -5.02
N LYS A 194 9.83 24.03 -5.76
CA LYS A 194 10.35 24.12 -7.13
C LYS A 194 9.47 25.00 -7.99
N ARG A 195 8.16 24.87 -7.81
CA ARG A 195 7.18 25.67 -8.54
C ARG A 195 6.99 27.10 -8.03
N ILE A 196 6.95 27.32 -6.71
CA ILE A 196 6.93 28.68 -6.13
C ILE A 196 8.12 29.51 -6.67
N PHE A 197 9.27 28.85 -6.89
CA PHE A 197 10.48 29.51 -7.39
C PHE A 197 10.73 29.38 -8.90
N GLY A 198 9.80 28.78 -9.67
CA GLY A 198 9.91 28.67 -11.13
C GLY A 198 11.00 27.70 -11.64
N GLU A 199 11.48 26.79 -10.79
CA GLU A 199 12.56 25.85 -11.07
C GLU A 199 12.02 24.44 -11.38
N GLY A 200 11.87 24.10 -12.66
CA GLY A 200 11.66 22.70 -13.12
C GLY A 200 10.54 22.50 -14.13
N GLN A 201 10.77 21.59 -15.08
CA GLN A 201 9.69 21.03 -15.91
C GLN A 201 9.04 19.88 -15.12
N ASP A 202 7.75 20.02 -14.80
CA ASP A 202 6.93 19.00 -14.12
C ASP A 202 6.81 17.75 -15.03
N GLN A 203 7.79 16.84 -14.95
CA GLN A 203 7.79 15.56 -15.66
C GLN A 203 7.14 14.41 -14.88
N TRP A 204 6.48 14.67 -13.75
CA TRP A 204 5.43 13.72 -13.34
C TRP A 204 4.27 13.88 -14.33
N SER A 205 4.39 13.13 -15.43
CA SER A 205 3.26 12.66 -16.19
C SER A 205 2.21 12.13 -15.21
N LEU A 206 0.96 12.22 -15.60
CA LEU A 206 -0.28 11.78 -14.95
C LEU A 206 -0.30 10.32 -14.41
N THR A 207 0.82 9.62 -14.34
CA THR A 207 0.99 8.41 -13.53
C THR A 207 0.98 8.80 -12.05
N GLY A 208 -0.23 8.79 -11.48
CA GLY A 208 -0.54 9.14 -10.11
C GLY A 208 0.22 8.31 -9.06
N VAL A 209 0.16 8.75 -7.79
CA VAL A 209 0.86 8.11 -6.66
C VAL A 209 0.40 6.64 -6.50
N SER A 210 -0.86 6.36 -6.80
CA SER A 210 -1.44 5.00 -6.86
C SER A 210 -0.80 4.11 -7.91
N THR A 211 -0.40 4.62 -9.08
CA THR A 211 0.31 3.82 -10.11
C THR A 211 1.63 3.31 -9.55
N LYS A 212 2.40 4.18 -8.88
CA LYS A 212 3.65 3.79 -8.22
C LYS A 212 3.43 2.78 -7.10
N LEU A 213 2.35 2.93 -6.33
CA LEU A 213 1.98 1.92 -5.34
C LEU A 213 1.71 0.57 -6.01
N ILE A 214 0.98 0.54 -7.13
CA ILE A 214 0.70 -0.71 -7.87
C ILE A 214 2.00 -1.36 -8.36
N GLU A 215 2.94 -0.58 -8.90
CA GLU A 215 4.26 -1.07 -9.31
C GLU A 215 5.00 -1.74 -8.14
N VAL A 216 5.01 -1.09 -6.97
CA VAL A 216 5.62 -1.65 -5.75
C VAL A 216 4.89 -2.90 -5.28
N LEU A 217 3.55 -2.90 -5.27
CA LEU A 217 2.75 -4.06 -4.86
C LEU A 217 2.95 -5.26 -5.81
N ASN A 218 3.19 -5.02 -7.09
CA ASN A 218 3.52 -6.07 -8.06
C ASN A 218 4.84 -6.78 -7.76
N ILE A 219 5.75 -6.14 -7.03
CA ILE A 219 7.01 -6.75 -6.58
C ILE A 219 6.82 -7.38 -5.20
N VAL A 220 6.17 -6.65 -4.29
CA VAL A 220 6.05 -7.03 -2.88
C VAL A 220 5.15 -8.24 -2.67
N ILE A 221 3.98 -8.29 -3.32
CA ILE A 221 3.00 -9.36 -3.09
C ILE A 221 3.56 -10.74 -3.47
N PRO A 222 4.20 -10.94 -4.64
CA PRO A 222 4.86 -12.21 -4.95
C PRO A 222 5.91 -12.61 -3.91
N GLY A 223 6.70 -11.65 -3.41
CA GLY A 223 7.67 -11.88 -2.35
C GLY A 223 7.00 -12.36 -1.05
N LEU A 224 5.93 -11.69 -0.60
CA LEU A 224 5.12 -12.11 0.56
C LEU A 224 4.64 -13.56 0.39
N GLN A 225 4.05 -13.87 -0.77
CA GLN A 225 3.55 -15.21 -1.08
C GLN A 225 4.65 -16.27 -1.08
N GLN A 226 5.87 -15.92 -1.52
CA GLN A 226 7.01 -16.83 -1.48
C GLN A 226 7.41 -17.13 -0.03
N VAL A 227 7.55 -16.10 0.79
CA VAL A 227 7.89 -16.24 2.21
C VAL A 227 6.86 -17.08 2.97
N PHE A 228 5.58 -16.80 2.75
CA PHE A 228 4.50 -17.51 3.43
C PHE A 228 4.45 -18.98 3.03
N ARG A 229 4.64 -19.30 1.75
CA ARG A 229 4.69 -20.69 1.27
C ARG A 229 5.88 -21.46 1.81
N GLN A 230 7.06 -20.85 1.89
CA GLN A 230 8.26 -21.50 2.42
C GLN A 230 8.09 -21.88 3.90
N ALA A 231 7.44 -21.04 4.71
CA ALA A 231 7.17 -21.37 6.10
C ALA A 231 6.18 -22.54 6.24
N SER A 232 5.12 -22.57 5.43
CA SER A 232 4.16 -23.68 5.43
C SER A 232 4.81 -25.01 5.05
N ALA A 233 5.77 -25.02 4.12
CA ALA A 233 6.49 -26.23 3.73
C ALA A 233 7.42 -26.75 4.85
N ASN A 234 8.07 -25.86 5.60
CA ASN A 234 9.00 -26.23 6.66
C ASN A 234 8.30 -26.75 7.92
N ASN A 235 7.08 -26.31 8.21
CA ASN A 235 6.29 -26.82 9.34
C ASN A 235 5.70 -28.22 9.11
N GLY A 236 5.62 -28.68 7.86
CA GLY A 236 5.22 -30.04 7.52
C GLY A 236 6.29 -31.11 7.80
N LEU A 237 7.49 -30.72 8.25
CA LEU A 237 8.63 -31.59 8.49
C LEU A 237 9.06 -31.73 9.96
N GLN A 238 8.24 -31.29 10.92
CA GLN A 238 8.47 -31.66 12.33
C GLN A 238 7.66 -32.92 12.69
N PRO A 239 8.28 -34.12 12.72
CA PRO A 239 7.72 -35.20 13.53
C PRO A 239 7.74 -34.71 14.97
N THR A 240 6.60 -34.79 15.64
CA THR A 240 6.51 -34.59 17.09
C THR A 240 7.45 -35.58 17.76
N ALA A 241 8.67 -35.13 18.09
CA ALA A 241 9.58 -35.88 18.93
C ALA A 241 8.88 -36.07 20.27
N GLY A 242 8.63 -37.34 20.60
CA GLY A 242 7.80 -37.74 21.72
C GLY A 242 8.25 -37.11 23.03
N SER A 243 7.30 -36.52 23.74
CA SER A 243 7.34 -36.46 25.19
C SER A 243 6.94 -37.85 25.72
N GLY A 244 7.91 -38.77 25.73
CA GLY A 244 7.92 -39.90 26.62
C GLY A 244 8.97 -39.63 27.70
N GLY A 245 8.53 -39.50 28.95
CA GLY A 245 9.36 -39.22 30.13
C GLY A 245 8.60 -38.44 31.17
#